data_AF-A0A2S9FYE1-F1
#
_entry.id   AF-A0A2S9FYE1-F1
#
_cell.length_a   1.000
_cell.length_b   1.000
_cell.length_c   1.000
_cell.angle_alpha   90.00
_cell.angle_beta   90.00
_cell.angle_gamma   90.00
#
_symmetry.space_group_name_H-M   'P 1'
#
loop_
_entity.id
_entity.type
_entity.pdbx_description
1 polymer ?
#
loop_
_entity_poly.entity_id
_entity_poly.type
_entity_poly.pdbx_seq_one_letter_code
_entity_poly.pdbx_strand_id
1 'polypeptide(L)'
;PWSIGEPQPELAALWREGRFRSEVLDAGCGHAELSLALAADGYTVTGVDISPTAVAEATEAAAARGLSDRASFVTADITELTGF
;
A
#
# COMPACT_ATOMS: atom_id res chain seq x y z
N PRO A 1 14.18 -8.98 -8.81
CA PRO A 1 14.05 -7.91 -7.79
C PRO A 1 12.61 -7.38 -7.76
N TRP A 2 11.97 -7.38 -6.58
CA TRP A 2 10.54 -7.07 -6.42
C TRP A 2 10.26 -5.63 -5.96
N SER A 3 11.19 -4.99 -5.24
CA SER A 3 11.14 -3.54 -4.98
C SER A 3 11.87 -2.78 -6.07
N ILE A 4 11.15 -1.87 -6.75
CA ILE A 4 11.68 -1.03 -7.84
C ILE A 4 11.60 0.48 -7.54
N GLY A 5 11.06 0.87 -6.38
CA GLY A 5 10.92 2.28 -6.00
C GLY A 5 9.74 3.01 -6.65
N GLU A 6 8.92 2.29 -7.42
CA GLU A 6 7.70 2.79 -8.05
C GLU A 6 6.63 1.68 -8.10
N PRO A 7 5.34 2.01 -8.35
CA PRO A 7 4.31 1.02 -8.56
C PRO A 7 4.65 0.06 -9.72
N GLN A 8 4.25 -1.22 -9.60
CA GLN A 8 4.43 -2.18 -10.68
C GLN A 8 3.71 -1.69 -11.96
N PRO A 9 4.33 -1.80 -13.16
CA PRO A 9 3.80 -1.21 -14.39
C PRO A 9 2.35 -1.59 -14.72
N GLU A 10 1.97 -2.84 -14.46
CA GLU A 10 0.63 -3.38 -14.72
C GLU A 10 -0.41 -2.73 -13.80
N LEU A 11 -0.06 -2.50 -12.53
CA LEU A 11 -0.93 -1.83 -11.56
C LEU A 11 -1.04 -0.34 -11.85
N ALA A 12 0.07 0.29 -12.26
CA ALA A 12 0.07 1.68 -12.73
C ALA A 12 -0.83 1.89 -13.96
N ALA A 13 -0.90 0.90 -14.88
CA ALA A 13 -1.81 0.95 -16.02
C ALA A 13 -3.28 0.92 -15.59
N LEU A 14 -3.65 -0.03 -14.73
CA LEU A 14 -5.01 -0.12 -14.18
C LEU A 14 -5.40 1.15 -13.41
N TRP A 15 -4.46 1.74 -12.67
CA TRP A 15 -4.67 3.00 -11.97
C TRP A 15 -4.95 4.15 -12.93
N ARG A 16 -4.14 4.33 -13.97
CA ARG A 16 -4.34 5.36 -15.01
C ARG A 16 -5.66 5.19 -15.79
N GLU A 17 -6.12 3.96 -15.94
CA GLU A 17 -7.44 3.67 -16.54
C GLU A 17 -8.61 3.93 -15.57
N GLY A 18 -8.31 4.40 -14.36
CA GLY A 18 -9.30 4.65 -13.32
C GLY A 18 -10.00 3.37 -12.87
N ARG A 19 -9.32 2.22 -12.88
CA ARG A 19 -9.94 0.94 -12.47
C ARG A 19 -10.07 0.78 -10.96
N PHE A 20 -9.38 1.61 -10.19
CA PHE A 20 -9.43 1.64 -8.73
C PHE A 20 -10.62 2.48 -8.25
N ARG A 21 -11.35 1.95 -7.27
CA ARG A 21 -12.58 2.52 -6.69
C ARG A 21 -12.58 2.24 -5.19
N SER A 22 -13.17 3.15 -4.42
CA SER A 22 -13.35 3.00 -2.97
C SER A 22 -12.02 2.84 -2.22
N GLU A 23 -12.07 2.30 -1.00
CA GLU A 23 -10.88 1.96 -0.22
C GLU A 23 -10.14 0.76 -0.83
N VAL A 24 -8.81 0.79 -0.77
CA VAL A 24 -7.93 -0.19 -1.41
C VAL A 24 -7.22 -1.02 -0.35
N LEU A 25 -7.26 -2.35 -0.52
CA LEU A 25 -6.41 -3.28 0.22
C LEU A 25 -5.22 -3.69 -0.65
N ASP A 26 -4.01 -3.43 -0.18
CA ASP A 26 -2.75 -3.90 -0.79
C ASP A 26 -2.22 -5.09 0.01
N ALA A 27 -2.54 -6.30 -0.44
CA ALA A 27 -2.18 -7.55 0.24
C ALA A 27 -0.78 -8.02 -0.19
N GLY A 28 0.15 -8.05 0.77
CA GLY A 28 1.59 -8.23 0.50
C GLY A 28 2.26 -6.93 0.05
N CYS A 29 1.97 -5.81 0.73
CA CYS A 29 2.35 -4.47 0.28
C CYS A 29 3.86 -4.20 0.27
N GLY A 30 4.66 -5.00 0.97
CA GLY A 30 6.09 -4.77 1.15
C GLY A 30 6.39 -3.35 1.64
N HIS A 31 7.29 -2.66 0.95
CA HIS A 31 7.67 -1.26 1.22
C HIS A 31 6.66 -0.22 0.71
N ALA A 32 5.46 -0.65 0.28
CA ALA A 32 4.28 0.19 0.07
C ALA A 32 4.33 1.23 -1.08
N GLU A 33 5.20 1.11 -2.09
CA GLU A 33 5.26 2.13 -3.16
C GLU A 33 3.93 2.29 -3.94
N LEU A 34 3.21 1.19 -4.19
CA LEU A 34 1.85 1.28 -4.77
C LEU A 34 0.88 1.96 -3.80
N SER A 35 0.83 1.50 -2.56
CA SER A 35 -0.06 2.04 -1.52
C SER A 35 0.13 3.55 -1.33
N LEU A 36 1.38 4.01 -1.27
CA LEU A 36 1.72 5.42 -1.11
C LEU A 36 1.37 6.24 -2.36
N ALA A 37 1.57 5.70 -3.56
CA ALA A 37 1.19 6.36 -4.80
C ALA A 37 -0.34 6.55 -4.89
N LEU A 38 -1.12 5.51 -4.56
CA LEU A 38 -2.58 5.59 -4.52
C LEU A 38 -3.06 6.55 -3.42
N ALA A 39 -2.45 6.53 -2.24
CA ALA A 39 -2.80 7.47 -1.16
C ALA A 39 -2.54 8.94 -1.55
N ALA A 40 -1.43 9.22 -2.24
CA ALA A 40 -1.13 10.54 -2.77
C ALA A 40 -2.14 11.01 -3.84
N ASP A 41 -2.77 10.08 -4.56
CA ASP A 41 -3.85 10.35 -5.52
C ASP A 41 -5.24 10.43 -4.87
N GLY A 42 -5.30 10.40 -3.54
CA GLY A 42 -6.51 10.61 -2.77
C GLY A 42 -7.30 9.35 -2.42
N TYR A 43 -6.76 8.15 -2.69
CA TYR A 43 -7.35 6.90 -2.20
C TYR A 43 -7.07 6.72 -0.70
N THR A 44 -7.96 6.01 -0.01
CA THR A 44 -7.67 5.43 1.31
C THR A 44 -7.14 4.02 1.09
N VAL A 45 -5.98 3.71 1.66
CA VAL A 45 -5.28 2.45 1.46
C VAL A 45 -4.92 1.80 2.80
N THR A 46 -5.21 0.52 2.89
CA THR A 46 -4.70 -0.37 3.94
C THR A 46 -3.73 -1.34 3.30
N GLY A 47 -2.46 -1.29 3.68
CA GLY A 47 -1.45 -2.25 3.28
C GLY A 47 -1.26 -3.32 4.35
N VAL A 48 -1.14 -4.58 3.94
CA VAL A 48 -0.85 -5.69 4.82
C VAL A 48 0.40 -6.42 4.34
N ASP A 49 1.32 -6.73 5.24
CA ASP A 49 2.47 -7.57 4.94
C ASP A 49 2.82 -8.48 6.13
N ILE A 50 3.40 -9.65 5.85
CA ILE A 50 3.85 -10.57 6.91
C ILE A 50 5.12 -10.08 7.61
N SER A 51 5.89 -9.20 6.95
CA SER A 51 7.14 -8.65 7.45
C SER A 51 6.90 -7.42 8.37
N PRO A 52 7.21 -7.51 9.67
CA PRO A 52 7.12 -6.35 10.57
C PRO A 52 8.03 -5.20 10.14
N THR A 53 9.20 -5.53 9.60
CA THR A 53 10.17 -4.54 9.11
C THR A 53 9.61 -3.75 7.93
N ALA A 54 9.00 -4.43 6.96
CA ALA A 54 8.42 -3.75 5.78
C ALA A 54 7.27 -2.82 6.19
N VAL A 55 6.42 -3.26 7.13
CA VAL A 55 5.32 -2.45 7.66
C VAL A 55 5.83 -1.21 8.41
N ALA A 56 6.90 -1.34 9.21
CA ALA A 56 7.50 -0.21 9.91
C ALA A 56 8.05 0.83 8.92
N GLU A 57 8.79 0.38 7.89
CA GLU A 57 9.35 1.25 6.85
C GLU A 57 8.24 1.91 6.01
N ALA A 58 7.19 1.18 5.65
CA ALA A 58 6.02 1.72 4.95
C ALA A 58 5.30 2.80 5.78
N THR A 59 5.15 2.57 7.09
CA THR A 59 4.54 3.52 8.02
C THR A 59 5.36 4.80 8.16
N GLU A 60 6.68 4.67 8.30
CA GLU A 60 7.59 5.82 8.32
C GLU A 60 7.54 6.60 7.00
N ALA A 61 7.52 5.91 5.85
CA ALA A 61 7.41 6.53 4.55
C ALA A 61 6.08 7.29 4.36
N ALA A 62 4.95 6.75 4.82
CA ALA A 62 3.68 7.46 4.83
C ALA A 62 3.73 8.73 5.69
N ALA A 63 4.30 8.64 6.90
CA ALA A 63 4.45 9.79 7.78
C ALA A 63 5.34 10.87 7.16
N ALA A 64 6.48 10.47 6.58
CA ALA A 64 7.42 11.39 5.92
C ALA A 64 6.80 12.08 4.69
N ARG A 65 5.88 11.40 3.98
CA ARG A 65 5.15 11.95 2.82
C ARG A 65 3.86 12.69 3.22
N GLY A 66 3.51 12.74 4.51
CA GLY A 66 2.29 13.39 5.00
C GLY A 66 0.99 12.66 4.63
N LEU A 67 1.06 11.34 4.43
CA LEU A 67 -0.04 10.49 3.95
C LEU A 67 -0.67 9.62 5.06
N SER A 68 -0.33 9.84 6.32
CA SER A 68 -0.81 9.01 7.45
C SER A 68 -2.33 9.08 7.69
N ASP A 69 -3.03 10.06 7.09
CA ASP A 69 -4.50 10.15 7.11
C ASP A 69 -5.16 9.22 6.08
N ARG A 70 -4.40 8.73 5.10
CA ARG A 70 -4.90 7.96 3.95
C ARG A 70 -4.23 6.61 3.77
N ALA A 71 -3.03 6.41 4.29
CA ALA A 71 -2.31 5.14 4.22
C ALA A 71 -2.08 4.58 5.62
N SER A 72 -2.57 3.35 5.85
CA SER A 72 -2.32 2.59 7.08
C SER A 72 -1.72 1.23 6.76
N PHE A 73 -0.84 0.73 7.62
CA PHE A 73 -0.13 -0.53 7.40
C PHE A 73 -0.22 -1.45 8.62
N VAL A 74 -0.46 -2.72 8.37
CA VAL A 74 -0.64 -3.73 9.42
C VAL A 74 0.20 -4.96 9.11
N THR A 75 0.88 -5.49 10.13
CA THR A 75 1.54 -6.79 10.02
C THR A 75 0.52 -7.91 10.24
N ALA A 76 0.25 -8.71 9.21
CA ALA A 76 -0.64 -9.86 9.32
C ALA A 76 -0.35 -10.92 8.24
N ASP A 77 -0.78 -12.15 8.51
CA ASP A 77 -0.83 -13.21 7.50
C ASP A 77 -2.09 -13.04 6.65
N ILE A 78 -1.90 -12.78 5.35
CA ILE A 78 -3.00 -12.57 4.40
C ILE A 78 -3.84 -13.82 4.17
N THR A 79 -3.35 -15.00 4.52
CA THR A 79 -4.11 -16.26 4.41
C THR A 79 -5.09 -16.48 5.57
N GLU A 80 -4.91 -15.73 6.66
CA GLU A 80 -5.76 -15.76 7.86
C GLU A 80 -6.53 -14.44 8.06
N LEU A 81 -6.53 -13.56 7.06
CA LEU A 81 -6.99 -12.18 7.18
C LEU A 81 -8.46 -12.11 7.64
N THR A 82 -8.67 -11.59 8.86
CA THR A 82 -10.01 -11.38 9.45
C THR A 82 -10.12 -9.94 9.98
N GLY A 83 -11.29 -9.31 9.81
CA GLY A 83 -11.57 -8.00 10.42
C GLY A 83 -11.20 -6.76 9.60
N PHE A 84 -11.04 -6.89 8.28
CA PHE A 84 -10.93 -5.78 7.33
C PHE A 84 -12.21 -5.69 6.48
#